data_AF-A0A951MPX4-F1
#
_entry.id   AF-A0A951MPX4-F1
#
_cell.length_a   1.000
_cell.length_b   1.000
_cell.length_c   1.000
_cell.angle_alpha   90.00
_cell.angle_beta   90.00
_cell.angle_gamma   90.00
#
_symmetry.space_group_name_H-M   'P 1'
#
loop_
_entity.id
_entity.type
_entity.pdbx_description
1 polymer ?
#
loop_
_entity_poly.entity_id
_entity_poly.type
_entity_poly.pdbx_seq_one_letter_code
_entity_poly.pdbx_strand_id
1 'polypeptide(L)'
;MVVVELICLLLLAVVILLLVYVVFSWIPSPPEPIRPLVRWVARIVNPMLEPLRRVLPPLQFGGIGLDMSVLVLFVVIFVIRGALRCPV
;
A
#
# COMPACT_ATOMS: atom_id res chain seq x y z
N MET A 1 0.46 -1.46 26.87
CA MET A 1 1.33 -2.52 26.29
C MET A 1 0.59 -3.28 25.19
N VAL A 2 -0.60 -3.85 25.44
CA VAL A 2 -1.42 -4.51 24.39
C VAL A 2 -1.88 -3.60 23.24
N VAL A 3 -2.33 -2.37 23.55
CA VAL A 3 -2.84 -1.45 22.51
C VAL A 3 -1.76 -1.10 21.47
N VAL A 4 -0.51 -0.92 21.91
CA VAL A 4 0.61 -0.61 21.02
C VAL A 4 0.93 -1.81 20.12
N GLU A 5 0.93 -3.03 20.65
CA GLU A 5 1.13 -4.25 19.87
C GLU A 5 0.05 -4.42 18.79
N LEU A 6 -1.22 -4.21 19.14
CA LEU A 6 -2.32 -4.28 18.18
C LEU A 6 -2.15 -3.25 17.04
N ILE A 7 -1.71 -2.03 17.36
CA ILE A 7 -1.41 -1.00 16.36
C ILE A 7 -0.23 -1.43 15.48
N CYS A 8 0.86 -1.95 16.07
CA CYS A 8 2.01 -2.42 15.31
C CYS A 8 1.66 -3.58 14.36
N LEU A 9 0.79 -4.49 14.81
CA LEU A 9 0.32 -5.64 14.03
C LEU A 9 -0.62 -5.17 12.90
N LEU A 10 -1.50 -4.20 13.16
CA LEU A 10 -2.31 -3.56 12.14
C LEU A 10 -1.45 -2.87 11.08
N LEU A 11 -0.45 -2.09 11.49
CA LEU A 11 0.49 -1.42 10.57
C LEU A 11 1.25 -2.45 9.73
N LEU A 12 1.62 -3.60 10.29
CA LEU A 12 2.27 -4.68 9.55
C LEU A 12 1.34 -5.25 8.48
N ALA A 13 0.07 -5.50 8.83
CA ALA A 13 -0.93 -5.96 7.88
C ALA A 13 -1.11 -4.99 6.71
N VAL A 14 -1.10 -3.68 6.97
CA VAL A 14 -1.15 -2.64 5.92
C VAL A 14 0.10 -2.68 5.03
N VAL A 15 1.29 -2.85 5.61
CA VAL A 15 2.54 -3.00 4.85
C VAL A 15 2.48 -4.20 3.90
N ILE A 16 2.00 -5.35 4.40
CA ILE A 16 1.82 -6.56 3.58
C ILE A 16 0.83 -6.31 2.45
N LEU A 17 -0.30 -5.65 2.75
CA LEU A 17 -1.30 -5.31 1.73
C LEU A 17 -0.74 -4.40 0.65
N LEU A 18 0.05 -3.39 1.02
CA LEU A 18 0.73 -2.51 0.07
C LEU A 18 1.74 -3.28 -0.78
N LEU A 19 2.47 -4.23 -0.20
CA LEU A 19 3.40 -5.06 -0.94
C LEU A 19 2.68 -5.93 -1.97
N VAL A 20 1.55 -6.54 -1.60
CA VAL A 20 0.67 -7.26 -2.53
C VAL A 20 0.14 -6.34 -3.64
N TYR A 21 -0.25 -5.11 -3.29
CA TYR A 21 -0.69 -4.11 -4.27
C TYR A 21 0.42 -3.76 -5.28
N VAL A 22 1.65 -3.55 -4.81
CA VAL A 22 2.81 -3.29 -5.68
C VAL A 22 3.07 -4.47 -6.60
N VAL A 23 3.04 -5.70 -6.08
CA VAL A 23 3.22 -6.89 -6.92
C VAL A 23 2.16 -6.96 -8.02
N PHE A 24 0.90 -6.68 -7.69
CA PHE A 24 -0.17 -6.67 -8.68
C PHE A 24 -0.10 -5.48 -9.65
N SER A 25 0.44 -4.32 -9.25
CA SER A 25 0.58 -3.18 -10.15
C SER A 25 1.62 -3.40 -11.24
N TRP A 26 2.56 -4.33 -11.03
CA TRP A 26 3.53 -4.77 -12.03
C TRP A 26 2.96 -5.80 -13.01
N ILE A 27 1.74 -6.29 -12.78
CA ILE A 27 1.04 -7.24 -13.64
C ILE A 27 -0.09 -6.50 -14.35
N PRO A 28 0.15 -5.89 -15.54
CA PRO A 28 -0.85 -5.06 -16.22
C PRO A 28 -2.08 -5.85 -16.69
N SER A 29 -1.96 -7.16 -16.93
CA SER A 29 -3.07 -8.02 -17.36
C SER A 29 -3.13 -9.30 -16.51
N PRO A 30 -3.71 -9.24 -15.30
CA PRO A 30 -3.82 -10.41 -14.44
C PRO A 30 -4.84 -11.43 -15.00
N PRO A 31 -4.59 -12.76 -14.86
CA PRO A 31 -5.54 -13.80 -15.22
C PRO A 31 -6.93 -13.63 -14.57
N GLU A 32 -8.00 -14.04 -15.26
CA GLU A 32 -9.38 -13.91 -14.77
C GLU A 32 -9.61 -14.42 -13.33
N PRO A 33 -9.03 -15.56 -12.89
CA PRO A 33 -9.24 -16.07 -11.53
C PRO A 33 -8.75 -15.12 -10.44
N ILE A 34 -7.70 -14.32 -10.72
CA ILE A 34 -7.08 -13.44 -9.72
C ILE A 34 -7.55 -11.97 -9.86
N ARG A 35 -8.20 -11.60 -10.97
CA ARG A 35 -8.77 -10.24 -11.16
C ARG A 35 -9.65 -9.75 -10.01
N PRO A 36 -10.54 -10.58 -9.42
CA PRO A 36 -11.32 -10.15 -8.26
C PRO A 36 -10.42 -9.73 -7.10
N LEU A 37 -9.41 -10.53 -6.78
CA LEU A 37 -8.47 -10.27 -5.69
C LEU A 37 -7.68 -8.97 -5.92
N VAL A 38 -7.15 -8.77 -7.13
CA VAL A 38 -6.45 -7.52 -7.51
C VAL A 38 -7.36 -6.30 -7.30
N ARG A 39 -8.62 -6.36 -7.77
CA ARG A 39 -9.59 -5.28 -7.58
C ARG A 39 -9.94 -5.04 -6.12
N TRP A 40 -10.03 -6.10 -5.31
CA TRP A 40 -10.28 -5.99 -3.88
C TRP A 40 -9.13 -5.28 -3.17
N VAL A 41 -7.89 -5.68 -3.43
CA VAL A 41 -6.69 -5.03 -2.85
C VAL A 41 -6.63 -3.57 -3.28
N ALA A 42 -6.83 -3.28 -4.57
CA ALA A 42 -6.85 -1.92 -5.07
C ALA A 42 -7.96 -1.07 -4.43
N ARG A 43 -9.14 -1.64 -4.16
CA ARG A 43 -10.23 -0.92 -3.48
C ARG A 43 -9.88 -0.51 -2.06
N ILE A 44 -9.08 -1.30 -1.35
CA ILE A 44 -8.65 -0.99 0.02
C ILE A 44 -7.51 0.02 0.03
N VAL A 45 -6.58 -0.11 -0.92
CA VAL A 45 -5.37 0.74 -0.98
C VAL A 45 -5.66 2.12 -1.60
N ASN A 46 -6.50 2.19 -2.63
CA ASN A 46 -6.82 3.44 -3.33
C ASN A 46 -7.29 4.60 -2.41
N PRO A 47 -8.20 4.43 -1.44
CA PRO A 47 -8.61 5.54 -0.56
C PRO A 47 -7.45 6.08 0.30
N MET A 48 -6.43 5.26 0.59
CA MET A 48 -5.22 5.72 1.28
C MET A 48 -4.29 6.51 0.36
N LEU A 49 -4.30 6.19 -0.95
CA LEU A 49 -3.49 6.86 -1.97
C LEU A 49 -4.14 8.13 -2.52
N GLU A 50 -5.47 8.22 -2.54
CA GLU A 50 -6.22 9.37 -3.09
C GLU A 50 -5.80 10.73 -2.51
N PRO A 51 -5.68 10.95 -1.19
CA PRO A 51 -5.21 12.23 -0.66
C PRO A 51 -3.77 12.54 -1.10
N LEU A 52 -2.94 11.50 -1.24
CA LEU A 52 -1.55 11.62 -1.66
C LEU A 52 -1.44 11.97 -3.15
N ARG A 53 -2.32 11.40 -3.99
CA ARG A 53 -2.42 11.67 -5.43
C ARG A 53 -2.84 13.11 -5.73
N ARG A 54 -3.49 13.81 -4.79
CA ARG A 54 -3.81 15.24 -4.91
C ARG A 54 -2.58 16.14 -4.79
N VAL A 55 -1.55 15.69 -4.07
CA VAL A 55 -0.30 16.44 -3.86
C VAL A 55 0.77 16.00 -4.85
N LEU A 56 0.87 14.69 -5.10
CA LEU A 56 1.82 14.09 -6.02
C LEU A 56 1.03 13.36 -7.12
N PRO A 57 0.80 14.01 -8.28
CA PRO A 57 0.06 13.39 -9.37
C PRO A 57 0.71 12.06 -9.76
N PRO A 58 -0.10 11.02 -10.01
CA PRO A 58 0.41 9.69 -10.32
C PRO A 58 1.15 9.71 -11.66
N LEU A 59 2.45 9.43 -11.64
CA LEU A 59 3.26 9.24 -12.85
C LEU A 59 3.05 7.83 -13.37
N GLN A 60 1.97 7.64 -14.13
CA GLN A 60 1.66 6.37 -14.78
C GLN A 60 2.44 6.26 -16.10
N PHE A 61 3.61 5.61 -16.09
CA PHE A 61 4.38 5.36 -17.30
C PHE A 61 3.94 4.03 -17.94
N GLY A 62 3.32 4.09 -19.12
CA GLY A 62 3.19 2.94 -20.03
C GLY A 62 2.38 1.75 -19.51
N GLY A 63 1.30 1.98 -18.75
CA GLY A 63 0.44 0.90 -18.23
C GLY A 63 1.00 0.17 -17.01
N ILE A 64 2.22 0.52 -16.56
CA ILE A 64 2.81 0.09 -15.30
C ILE A 64 2.69 1.28 -14.34
N GLY A 65 1.64 1.26 -13.51
CA GLY A 65 1.41 2.29 -12.50
C GLY A 65 2.36 2.13 -11.33
N LEU A 66 3.63 2.50 -11.49
CA LEU A 66 4.52 2.72 -10.34
C LEU A 66 4.16 4.06 -9.70
N ASP A 67 3.04 4.09 -8.99
CA ASP A 67 2.61 5.27 -8.24
C ASP A 67 3.67 5.59 -7.19
N MET A 68 4.39 6.71 -7.38
CA MET A 68 5.25 7.30 -6.35
C MET A 68 4.49 7.48 -5.02
N SER A 69 3.17 7.60 -5.10
CA SER A 69 2.25 7.61 -3.96
C SER A 69 2.41 6.36 -3.06
N VAL A 70 2.60 5.17 -3.62
CA VAL A 70 2.76 3.94 -2.84
C VAL A 70 4.07 3.95 -2.06
N LEU A 71 5.15 4.42 -2.70
CA LEU A 71 6.45 4.57 -2.06
C LEU A 71 6.37 5.56 -0.88
N VAL A 72 5.71 6.69 -1.07
CA VAL A 72 5.50 7.68 0.00
C VAL A 72 4.67 7.08 1.14
N LEU A 73 3.63 6.30 0.84
CA LEU A 73 2.83 5.64 1.86
C LEU A 73 3.65 4.61 2.67
N PHE A 74 4.54 3.86 2.01
CA PHE A 74 5.51 2.99 2.69
C PHE A 74 6.40 3.78 3.67
N VAL A 75 6.95 4.92 3.22
CA VAL A 75 7.80 5.78 4.06
C VAL A 75 7.02 6.29 5.27
N VAL A 76 5.80 6.78 5.07
CA VAL A 76 4.94 7.27 6.17
C VAL A 76 4.70 6.17 7.20
N ILE A 77 4.35 4.96 6.78
CA ILE A 77 4.12 3.84 7.70
C ILE A 77 5.41 3.45 8.44
N PHE A 78 6.56 3.46 7.75
CA PHE A 78 7.84 3.13 8.37
C PHE A 78 8.23 4.13 9.45
N VAL A 79 8.02 5.43 9.21
CA VAL A 79 8.23 6.49 10.19
C VAL A 79 7.31 6.32 11.40
N ILE A 80 6.03 6.01 11.18
CA ILE A 80 5.06 5.77 12.27
C ILE A 80 5.47 4.56 13.12
N ARG A 81 5.85 3.44 12.48
CA ARG A 81 6.32 2.23 13.20
C ARG A 81 7.56 2.51 14.03
N GLY A 82 8.52 3.28 13.50
CA GLY A 82 9.72 3.70 14.22
C GLY A 82 9.41 4.60 15.40
N ALA A 83 8.51 5.57 15.23
CA ALA A 83 8.05 6.46 16.30
C ALA A 83 7.35 5.71 17.44
N LEU A 84 6.57 4.68 17.10
CA LEU A 84 5.90 3.80 18.06
C LEU A 84 6.83 2.72 18.66
N ARG A 85 8.10 2.68 18.24
CA ARG A 85 9.09 1.64 18.61
C ARG A 85 8.54 0.22 18.43
N CYS A 86 7.80 0.00 17.34
CA CYS A 86 7.31 -1.32 17.01
C CYS A 86 8.49 -2.27 16.76
N PRO A 87 8.49 -3.48 17.35
CA PRO A 87 9.44 -4.51 16.94
C PRO A 87 9.23 -4.84 15.45
N VAL A 88 10.34 -5.10 14.76
CA VAL A 88 10.38 -5.39 13.32
C VAL A 88 9.81 -6.77 13.06
#